data_AF-A0A3D9HAB6-F1
#
_entry.id   AF-A0A3D9HAB6-F1
#
_cell.length_a   1.000
_cell.length_b   1.000
_cell.length_c   1.000
_cell.angle_alpha   90.00
_cell.angle_beta   90.00
_cell.angle_gamma   90.00
#
_symmetry.space_group_name_H-M   'P 1'
#
loop_
_entity.id
_entity.type
_entity.pdbx_description
1 polymer ?
#
loop_
_entity_poly.entity_id
_entity_poly.type
_entity_poly.pdbx_seq_one_letter_code
_entity_poly.pdbx_strand_id
1 'polypeptide(L)'
;MMKLTKEEIQFIDNYLIKNEVKFWDVRLELLDHIVSAVEDKMTNDGISFNEALLEVHRGFGNQFIEFGVPKDKIFEKGLYQSNIGFKKFTRKKQRELGKGYNRMFLKLIKQSFLDIKFYLELITLSVVVFMVYSFSPKYAAFTSLGIMCIPFIYVSLLGIKNSFSLKSLSLNMSINFMSLWILIPTNVLNILNLSKDVNQETNYEYLLFFFAIMYIPIRVAAKLFQNVYSKVLLNYRNLNLS
;
A
#
# COMPACT_ATOMS: atom_id res chain seq x y z
N MET A 1 -24.10 23.06 -18.59
CA MET A 1 -23.10 22.46 -17.68
C MET A 1 -21.80 23.22 -17.89
N MET A 2 -21.37 23.99 -16.90
CA MET A 2 -20.05 24.63 -16.93
C MET A 2 -18.98 23.56 -16.78
N LYS A 3 -17.87 23.71 -17.50
CA LYS A 3 -16.70 22.83 -17.39
C LYS A 3 -15.48 23.63 -17.03
N LEU A 4 -14.65 23.10 -16.14
CA LEU A 4 -13.40 23.75 -15.76
C LEU A 4 -12.42 23.78 -16.92
N THR A 5 -11.63 24.85 -16.98
CA THR A 5 -10.53 24.95 -17.94
C THR A 5 -9.37 24.05 -17.52
N LYS A 6 -8.43 23.80 -18.45
CA LYS A 6 -7.24 23.00 -18.13
C LYS A 6 -6.39 23.68 -17.05
N GLU A 7 -6.35 25.00 -17.05
CA GLU A 7 -5.63 25.81 -16.07
C GLU A 7 -6.24 25.66 -14.67
N GLU A 8 -7.58 25.65 -14.57
CA GLU A 8 -8.30 25.44 -13.31
C GLU A 8 -8.10 24.03 -12.76
N ILE A 9 -8.12 23.01 -13.62
CA ILE A 9 -7.81 21.63 -13.24
C ILE A 9 -6.35 21.50 -12.77
N GLN A 10 -5.41 22.11 -13.49
CA GLN A 10 -4.00 22.13 -13.10
C GLN A 10 -3.79 22.87 -11.78
N PHE A 11 -4.56 23.94 -11.53
CA PHE A 11 -4.57 24.62 -10.24
C PHE A 11 -5.01 23.68 -9.12
N ILE A 12 -6.10 22.91 -9.30
CA ILE A 12 -6.57 21.93 -8.30
C ILE A 12 -5.52 20.84 -8.04
N ASP A 13 -4.85 20.30 -9.07
CA ASP A 13 -3.81 19.27 -8.88
C ASP A 13 -2.62 19.82 -8.09
N ASN A 14 -2.10 21.00 -8.47
CA ASN A 14 -1.04 21.69 -7.72
C ASN A 14 -1.47 21.99 -6.28
N TYR A 15 -2.75 22.31 -6.11
CA TYR A 15 -3.35 22.57 -4.83
C TYR A 15 -3.33 21.33 -3.92
N LEU A 16 -3.67 20.16 -4.46
CA LEU A 16 -3.59 18.87 -3.75
C LEU A 16 -2.14 18.48 -3.42
N ILE A 17 -1.19 18.75 -4.32
CA ILE A 17 0.24 18.50 -4.08
C ILE A 17 0.74 19.31 -2.89
N LYS A 18 0.43 20.62 -2.85
CA LYS A 18 0.81 21.51 -1.74
C LYS A 18 0.14 21.12 -0.42
N ASN A 19 -1.03 20.50 -0.46
CA ASN A 19 -1.70 19.91 0.71
C ASN A 19 -1.20 18.51 1.10
N GLU A 20 -0.04 18.10 0.59
CA GLU A 20 0.64 16.84 0.91
C GLU A 20 -0.15 15.58 0.55
N VAL A 21 -0.97 15.61 -0.51
CA VAL A 21 -1.59 14.40 -1.05
C VAL A 21 -0.54 13.57 -1.79
N LYS A 22 0.14 12.70 -1.03
CA LYS A 22 1.35 11.97 -1.44
C LYS A 22 1.13 10.96 -2.56
N PHE A 23 -0.01 10.27 -2.53
CA PHE A 23 -0.28 9.14 -3.42
C PHE A 23 -0.98 9.59 -4.69
N TRP A 24 -0.42 9.23 -5.85
CA TRP A 24 -0.96 9.72 -7.13
C TRP A 24 -2.36 9.19 -7.42
N ASP A 25 -2.66 7.94 -7.06
CA ASP A 25 -3.96 7.30 -7.28
C ASP A 25 -5.04 7.92 -6.40
N VAL A 26 -4.69 8.28 -5.16
CA VAL A 26 -5.56 9.07 -4.27
C VAL A 26 -5.73 10.49 -4.79
N ARG A 27 -4.68 11.12 -5.31
CA ARG A 27 -4.73 12.49 -5.84
C ARG A 27 -5.63 12.58 -7.05
N LEU A 28 -5.56 11.63 -7.98
CA LEU A 28 -6.46 11.58 -9.13
C LEU A 28 -7.92 11.42 -8.72
N GLU A 29 -8.21 10.57 -7.74
CA GLU A 29 -9.58 10.40 -7.23
C GLU A 29 -10.08 11.66 -6.53
N LEU A 30 -9.23 12.32 -5.74
CA LEU A 30 -9.57 13.62 -5.14
C LEU A 30 -9.74 14.72 -6.18
N LEU A 31 -8.92 14.73 -7.23
CA LEU A 31 -9.02 15.69 -8.33
C LEU A 31 -10.36 15.53 -9.03
N ASP A 32 -10.74 14.31 -9.41
CA ASP A 32 -12.04 14.00 -10.04
C ASP A 32 -13.23 14.42 -9.16
N HIS A 33 -13.18 14.10 -7.87
CA HIS A 33 -14.21 14.51 -6.92
C HIS A 33 -14.29 16.03 -6.75
N ILE A 34 -13.16 16.73 -6.67
CA ILE A 34 -13.14 18.19 -6.51
C ILE A 34 -13.61 18.87 -7.78
N VAL A 35 -13.12 18.46 -8.95
CA VAL A 35 -13.55 19.00 -10.26
C VAL A 35 -15.05 18.87 -10.41
N SER A 36 -15.60 17.67 -10.22
CA SER A 36 -17.04 17.44 -10.32
C SER A 36 -17.84 18.32 -9.35
N ALA A 37 -17.42 18.38 -8.07
CA ALA A 37 -18.10 19.17 -7.07
C ALA A 37 -18.01 20.69 -7.32
N VAL A 38 -16.91 21.17 -7.89
CA VAL A 38 -16.73 22.58 -8.27
C VAL A 38 -17.62 22.92 -9.47
N GLU A 39 -17.64 22.08 -10.51
CA GLU A 39 -18.51 22.26 -11.69
C GLU A 39 -19.99 22.28 -11.31
N ASP A 40 -20.39 21.38 -10.40
CA ASP A 40 -21.74 21.32 -9.86
C ASP A 40 -22.11 22.60 -9.13
N LYS A 41 -21.23 23.13 -8.26
CA LYS A 41 -21.48 24.39 -7.54
C LYS A 41 -21.51 25.61 -8.45
N MET A 42 -20.59 25.71 -9.39
CA MET A 42 -20.61 26.79 -10.39
C MET A 42 -21.88 26.76 -11.22
N THR A 43 -22.36 25.56 -11.58
CA THR A 43 -23.58 25.39 -12.38
C THR A 43 -24.86 25.66 -11.58
N ASN A 44 -24.95 25.16 -10.35
CA ASN A 44 -26.19 25.21 -9.54
C ASN A 44 -26.31 26.48 -8.71
N ASP A 45 -25.20 26.95 -8.13
CA ASP A 45 -25.18 28.08 -7.19
C ASP A 45 -24.77 29.39 -7.88
N GLY A 46 -24.25 29.31 -9.12
CA GLY A 46 -23.84 30.48 -9.90
C GLY A 46 -22.63 31.23 -9.35
N ILE A 47 -21.84 30.58 -8.49
CA ILE A 47 -20.66 31.16 -7.83
C ILE A 47 -19.39 31.02 -8.67
N SER A 48 -18.38 31.84 -8.36
CA SER A 48 -17.09 31.79 -9.06
C SER A 48 -16.30 30.50 -8.75
N PHE A 49 -15.36 30.11 -9.63
CA PHE A 49 -14.45 28.98 -9.41
C PHE A 49 -13.79 29.01 -8.02
N ASN A 50 -13.29 30.17 -7.63
CA ASN A 50 -12.60 30.37 -6.36
C ASN A 50 -13.54 30.12 -5.16
N GLU A 51 -14.75 30.64 -5.21
CA GLU A 51 -15.76 30.42 -4.17
C GLU A 51 -16.21 28.96 -4.12
N ALA A 52 -16.47 28.35 -5.28
CA ALA A 52 -16.83 26.94 -5.37
C ALA A 52 -15.73 26.03 -4.79
N LEU A 53 -14.47 26.27 -5.15
CA LEU A 53 -13.33 25.50 -4.63
C LEU A 53 -13.18 25.68 -3.12
N LEU A 54 -13.36 26.90 -2.61
CA LEU A 54 -13.32 27.20 -1.17
C LEU A 54 -14.40 26.40 -0.42
N GLU A 55 -15.62 26.38 -0.94
CA GLU A 55 -16.71 25.64 -0.31
C GLU A 55 -16.53 24.13 -0.40
N VAL A 56 -16.04 23.60 -1.52
CA VAL A 56 -15.70 22.18 -1.67
C VAL A 56 -14.61 21.80 -0.66
N HIS A 57 -13.57 22.62 -0.52
CA HIS A 57 -12.52 22.41 0.49
C HIS A 57 -13.08 22.31 1.91
N ARG A 58 -13.99 23.23 2.29
CA ARG A 58 -14.70 23.16 3.58
C ARG A 58 -15.57 21.91 3.69
N GLY A 59 -16.22 21.51 2.60
CA GLY A 59 -17.03 20.29 2.51
C GLY A 59 -16.24 19.01 2.77
N PHE A 60 -14.95 18.97 2.43
CA PHE A 60 -14.05 17.87 2.81
C PHE A 60 -13.72 17.84 4.32
N GLY A 61 -14.13 18.86 5.09
CA GLY A 61 -13.84 19.00 6.51
C GLY A 61 -12.47 19.63 6.79
N ASN A 62 -11.90 20.33 5.82
CA ASN A 62 -10.71 21.14 6.04
C ASN A 62 -11.12 22.50 6.62
N GLN A 63 -10.33 22.99 7.58
CA GLN A 63 -10.58 24.26 8.28
C GLN A 63 -9.60 25.34 7.81
N PHE A 64 -10.07 26.57 7.73
CA PHE A 64 -9.22 27.75 7.50
C PHE A 64 -8.92 28.45 8.81
N ILE A 65 -7.74 29.06 8.93
CA ILE A 65 -7.53 30.16 9.87
C ILE A 65 -7.84 31.44 9.10
N GLU A 66 -9.07 31.94 9.21
CA GLU A 66 -9.49 33.20 8.58
C GLU A 66 -8.90 34.42 9.29
N PHE A 67 -8.55 34.28 10.56
CA PHE A 67 -7.96 35.36 11.36
C PHE A 67 -6.58 35.76 10.83
N GLY A 68 -6.49 36.97 10.28
CA GLY A 68 -5.24 37.59 9.86
C GLY A 68 -4.79 37.29 8.42
N VAL A 69 -5.61 36.61 7.60
CA VAL A 69 -5.32 36.38 6.17
C VAL A 69 -6.19 37.33 5.32
N PRO A 70 -5.59 38.31 4.63
CA PRO A 70 -6.30 39.17 3.67
C PRO A 70 -7.03 38.36 2.60
N LYS A 71 -8.21 38.80 2.14
CA LYS A 71 -9.05 38.05 1.17
C LYS A 71 -8.30 37.68 -0.12
N ASP A 72 -7.41 38.55 -0.57
CA ASP A 72 -6.51 38.39 -1.72
C ASP A 72 -5.46 37.27 -1.51
N LYS A 73 -5.07 36.97 -0.26
CA LYS A 73 -4.05 35.93 0.08
C LYS A 73 -4.64 34.64 0.63
N ILE A 74 -5.97 34.51 0.70
CA ILE A 74 -6.64 33.30 1.17
C ILE A 74 -6.20 32.07 0.35
N PHE A 75 -6.06 32.23 -0.96
CA PHE A 75 -5.64 31.16 -1.85
C PHE A 75 -4.16 30.81 -1.73
N GLU A 76 -3.32 31.75 -1.31
CA GLU A 76 -1.88 31.53 -1.12
C GLU A 76 -1.53 30.94 0.25
N LYS A 77 -2.27 31.32 1.30
CA LYS A 77 -1.93 30.95 2.69
C LYS A 77 -3.00 30.12 3.39
N GLY A 78 -4.28 30.43 3.18
CA GLY A 78 -5.38 29.77 3.91
C GLY A 78 -5.65 28.34 3.41
N LEU A 79 -5.73 28.15 2.09
CA LEU A 79 -6.09 26.88 1.45
C LEU A 79 -5.10 25.73 1.68
N TYR A 80 -3.87 26.05 2.06
CA TYR A 80 -2.79 25.08 2.30
C TYR A 80 -2.58 24.75 3.78
N GLN A 81 -3.33 25.36 4.70
CA GLN A 81 -3.11 25.18 6.14
C GLN A 81 -3.68 23.88 6.70
N SER A 82 -4.86 23.45 6.22
CA SER A 82 -5.51 22.25 6.73
C SER A 82 -5.75 21.22 5.62
N ASN A 83 -5.19 20.04 5.82
CA ASN A 83 -5.40 18.86 4.97
C ASN A 83 -6.09 17.71 5.73
N ILE A 84 -6.81 18.02 6.82
CA ILE A 84 -7.46 17.03 7.69
C ILE A 84 -8.47 16.18 6.90
N GLY A 85 -9.29 16.83 6.06
CA GLY A 85 -10.25 16.20 5.17
C GLY A 85 -9.60 15.25 4.18
N PHE A 86 -8.52 15.68 3.52
CA PHE A 86 -7.77 14.82 2.59
C PHE A 86 -7.07 13.66 3.29
N LYS A 87 -6.54 13.87 4.51
CA LYS A 87 -6.04 12.79 5.37
C LYS A 87 -7.14 11.80 5.73
N LYS A 88 -8.34 12.28 6.06
CA LYS A 88 -9.51 11.43 6.35
C LYS A 88 -9.93 10.62 5.12
N PHE A 89 -9.95 11.24 3.95
CA PHE A 89 -10.21 10.56 2.68
C PHE A 89 -9.18 9.45 2.41
N THR A 90 -7.89 9.77 2.53
CA THR A 90 -6.79 8.80 2.35
C THR A 90 -6.92 7.62 3.32
N ARG A 91 -7.24 7.89 4.60
CA ARG A 91 -7.49 6.85 5.61
C ARG A 91 -8.71 5.99 5.28
N LYS A 92 -9.78 6.58 4.75
CA LYS A 92 -10.96 5.84 4.28
C LYS A 92 -10.56 4.88 3.15
N LYS A 93 -9.78 5.37 2.17
CA LYS A 93 -9.25 4.55 1.07
C LYS A 93 -8.33 3.44 1.54
N GLN A 94 -7.45 3.70 2.50
CA GLN A 94 -6.62 2.68 3.13
C GLN A 94 -7.47 1.55 3.73
N ARG A 95 -8.56 1.88 4.43
CA ARG A 95 -9.47 0.88 5.03
C ARG A 95 -10.21 0.07 3.96
N GLU A 96 -10.70 0.72 2.90
CA GLU A 96 -11.35 0.06 1.77
C GLU A 96 -10.41 -0.93 1.07
N LEU A 97 -9.19 -0.47 0.73
CA LEU A 97 -8.15 -1.31 0.14
C LEU A 97 -7.75 -2.47 1.07
N GLY A 98 -7.54 -2.21 2.36
CA GLY A 98 -7.19 -3.25 3.33
C GLY A 98 -8.25 -4.35 3.42
N LYS A 99 -9.55 -3.98 3.45
CA LYS A 99 -10.64 -4.96 3.40
C LYS A 99 -10.63 -5.75 2.09
N GLY A 100 -10.40 -5.08 0.95
CA GLY A 100 -10.26 -5.72 -0.35
C GLY A 100 -9.11 -6.72 -0.39
N TYR A 101 -7.94 -6.33 0.13
CA TYR A 101 -6.74 -7.16 0.16
C TYR A 101 -6.91 -8.38 1.06
N ASN A 102 -7.54 -8.24 2.23
CA ASN A 102 -7.85 -9.39 3.08
C ASN A 102 -8.74 -10.42 2.36
N ARG A 103 -9.78 -9.96 1.63
CA ARG A 103 -10.63 -10.86 0.83
C ARG A 103 -9.87 -11.54 -0.30
N MET A 104 -9.04 -10.77 -1.03
CA MET A 104 -8.19 -11.29 -2.10
C MET A 104 -7.17 -12.30 -1.58
N PHE A 105 -6.55 -12.01 -0.44
CA PHE A 105 -5.58 -12.87 0.22
C PHE A 105 -6.21 -14.23 0.58
N LEU A 106 -7.37 -14.23 1.25
CA LEU A 106 -8.08 -15.47 1.56
C LEU A 106 -8.49 -16.25 0.31
N LYS A 107 -8.90 -15.57 -0.76
CA LYS A 107 -9.17 -16.20 -2.06
C LYS A 107 -7.92 -16.85 -2.64
N LEU A 108 -6.78 -16.17 -2.61
CA LEU A 108 -5.50 -16.67 -3.12
C LEU A 108 -4.95 -17.82 -2.27
N ILE A 109 -5.17 -17.83 -0.95
CA ILE A 109 -4.87 -18.99 -0.09
C ILE A 109 -5.63 -20.21 -0.60
N LYS A 110 -6.96 -20.11 -0.72
CA LYS A 110 -7.80 -21.22 -1.20
C LYS A 110 -7.39 -21.71 -2.59
N GLN A 111 -7.07 -20.78 -3.48
CA GLN A 111 -6.59 -21.11 -4.83
C GLN A 111 -5.21 -21.77 -4.82
N SER A 112 -4.33 -21.45 -3.87
CA SER A 112 -2.99 -22.04 -3.79
C SER A 112 -3.07 -23.53 -3.42
N PHE A 113 -4.01 -23.92 -2.56
CA PHE A 113 -4.25 -25.34 -2.23
C PHE A 113 -4.87 -26.15 -3.38
N LEU A 114 -5.26 -25.51 -4.49
CA LEU A 114 -5.74 -26.19 -5.69
C LEU A 114 -4.70 -26.21 -6.82
N ASP A 115 -3.58 -25.51 -6.64
CA ASP A 115 -2.56 -25.33 -7.68
C ASP A 115 -1.45 -26.38 -7.54
N ILE A 116 -1.30 -27.26 -8.53
CA ILE A 116 -0.23 -28.28 -8.52
C ILE A 116 1.17 -27.68 -8.41
N LYS A 117 1.39 -26.49 -8.98
CA LYS A 117 2.69 -25.80 -8.92
C LYS A 117 3.06 -25.43 -7.49
N PHE A 118 2.07 -25.13 -6.65
CA PHE A 118 2.29 -24.84 -5.24
C PHE A 118 2.84 -26.05 -4.49
N TYR A 119 2.29 -27.25 -4.74
CA TYR A 119 2.78 -28.47 -4.11
C TYR A 119 4.17 -28.88 -4.59
N LEU A 120 4.46 -28.75 -5.89
CA LEU A 120 5.79 -29.00 -6.43
C LEU A 120 6.84 -28.07 -5.80
N GLU A 121 6.51 -26.78 -5.66
CA GLU A 121 7.34 -25.79 -5.00
C GLU A 121 7.57 -26.16 -3.52
N LEU A 122 6.50 -26.50 -2.79
CA LEU A 122 6.60 -26.90 -1.38
C LEU A 122 7.47 -28.14 -1.18
N ILE A 123 7.28 -29.19 -2.00
CA ILE A 123 8.08 -30.42 -1.95
C ILE A 123 9.55 -30.11 -2.24
N THR A 124 9.82 -29.29 -3.26
CA THR A 124 11.20 -28.90 -3.62
C THR A 124 11.88 -28.19 -2.45
N LEU A 125 11.19 -27.24 -1.81
CA LEU A 125 11.72 -26.53 -0.65
C LEU A 125 11.92 -27.45 0.55
N SER A 126 10.98 -28.36 0.82
CA SER A 126 11.10 -29.35 1.90
C SER A 126 12.29 -30.27 1.70
N VAL A 127 12.55 -30.73 0.46
CA VAL A 127 13.72 -31.55 0.13
C VAL A 127 15.02 -30.78 0.37
N VAL A 128 15.12 -29.52 -0.08
CA VAL A 128 16.30 -28.68 0.16
C VAL A 128 16.55 -28.49 1.65
N VAL A 129 15.51 -28.15 2.42
CA VAL A 129 15.62 -27.97 3.88
C VAL A 129 16.02 -29.27 4.57
N PHE A 130 15.47 -30.41 4.14
CA PHE A 130 15.81 -31.72 4.69
C PHE A 130 17.27 -32.10 4.43
N MET A 131 17.78 -31.89 3.21
CA MET A 131 19.20 -32.14 2.90
C MET A 131 20.14 -31.32 3.80
N VAL A 132 19.81 -30.04 4.04
CA VAL A 132 20.60 -29.19 4.95
C VAL A 132 20.46 -29.63 6.41
N TYR A 133 19.27 -30.07 6.81
CA TYR A 133 19.00 -30.58 8.16
C TYR A 133 19.84 -31.81 8.49
N SER A 134 20.00 -32.74 7.55
CA SER A 134 20.86 -33.91 7.71
C SER A 134 22.33 -33.56 8.01
N PHE A 135 22.78 -32.35 7.64
CA PHE A 135 24.11 -31.84 7.97
C PHE A 135 24.12 -31.06 9.29
N SER A 136 23.17 -30.13 9.47
CA SER A 136 23.02 -29.38 10.72
C SER A 136 21.61 -28.77 10.85
N PRO A 137 20.90 -29.04 11.95
CA PRO A 137 19.60 -28.43 12.24
C PRO A 137 19.64 -26.90 12.27
N LYS A 138 20.75 -26.31 12.76
CA LYS A 138 20.95 -24.86 12.83
C LYS A 138 21.00 -24.23 11.43
N TYR A 139 21.77 -24.82 10.51
CA TYR A 139 21.84 -24.30 9.14
C TYR A 139 20.52 -24.47 8.39
N ALA A 140 19.77 -25.56 8.64
CA ALA A 140 18.45 -25.75 8.04
C ALA A 140 17.46 -24.64 8.42
N ALA A 141 17.48 -24.19 9.68
CA ALA A 141 16.67 -23.06 10.13
C ALA A 141 17.05 -21.75 9.41
N PHE A 142 18.35 -21.46 9.25
CA PHE A 142 18.81 -20.29 8.49
C PHE A 142 18.45 -20.38 7.01
N THR A 143 18.59 -21.55 6.39
CA THR A 143 18.19 -21.78 4.99
C THR A 143 16.69 -21.55 4.81
N SER A 144 15.86 -22.01 5.74
CA SER A 144 14.41 -21.81 5.72
C SER A 144 14.04 -20.32 5.79
N LEU A 145 14.67 -19.55 6.68
CA LEU A 145 14.50 -18.09 6.72
C LEU A 145 14.93 -17.44 5.41
N GLY A 146 16.08 -17.85 4.85
CA GLY A 146 16.57 -17.35 3.57
C GLY A 146 15.56 -17.58 2.44
N ILE A 147 14.98 -18.78 2.36
CA ILE A 147 13.93 -19.13 1.41
C ILE A 147 12.71 -18.21 1.58
N MET A 148 12.27 -17.94 2.81
CA MET A 148 11.14 -17.05 3.10
C MET A 148 11.40 -15.60 2.67
N CYS A 149 12.65 -15.18 2.57
CA CYS A 149 13.04 -13.86 2.06
C CYS A 149 13.02 -13.78 0.53
N ILE A 150 13.07 -14.90 -0.21
CA ILE A 150 13.14 -14.89 -1.69
C ILE A 150 11.98 -14.08 -2.32
N PRO A 151 10.69 -14.29 -1.94
CA PRO A 151 9.60 -13.52 -2.50
C PRO A 151 9.75 -12.02 -2.25
N PHE A 152 10.29 -11.62 -1.10
CA PHE A 152 10.53 -10.22 -0.74
C PHE A 152 11.62 -9.57 -1.57
N ILE A 153 12.73 -10.28 -1.79
CA ILE A 153 13.82 -9.83 -2.66
C ILE A 153 13.26 -9.62 -4.07
N TYR A 154 12.50 -10.58 -4.61
CA TYR A 154 11.85 -10.46 -5.92
C TYR A 154 10.97 -9.20 -6.02
N VAL A 155 10.11 -8.98 -5.02
CA VAL A 155 9.23 -7.79 -4.97
C VAL A 155 10.03 -6.48 -4.86
N SER A 156 11.10 -6.48 -4.07
CA SER A 156 11.97 -5.31 -3.91
C SER A 156 12.66 -4.93 -5.22
N LEU A 157 13.13 -5.94 -5.98
CA LEU A 157 13.72 -5.74 -7.31
C LEU A 157 12.71 -5.15 -8.32
N LEU A 158 11.44 -5.59 -8.27
CA LEU A 158 10.38 -4.99 -9.09
C LEU A 158 10.10 -3.52 -8.72
N GLY A 159 10.27 -3.17 -7.43
CA GLY A 159 10.12 -1.80 -6.95
C GLY A 159 11.21 -0.87 -7.45
N ILE A 160 12.47 -1.30 -7.43
CA ILE A 160 13.63 -0.50 -7.89
C ILE A 160 13.45 -0.07 -9.35
N LYS A 161 12.89 -0.94 -10.21
CA LYS A 161 12.72 -0.66 -11.64
C LYS A 161 11.72 0.47 -11.94
N ASN A 162 10.72 0.70 -11.09
CA ASN A 162 9.58 1.59 -11.39
C ASN A 162 9.25 2.55 -10.23
N SER A 163 10.20 3.42 -9.88
CA SER A 163 10.13 4.34 -8.73
C SER A 163 8.87 5.23 -8.66
N PHE A 164 8.30 5.61 -9.80
CA PHE A 164 7.07 6.43 -9.83
C PHE A 164 5.81 5.62 -9.51
N SER A 165 5.70 4.38 -9.99
CA SER A 165 4.58 3.49 -9.68
C SER A 165 4.47 3.19 -8.18
N LEU A 166 5.60 3.27 -7.46
CA LEU A 166 5.67 3.07 -6.01
C LEU A 166 4.96 4.15 -5.19
N LYS A 167 4.64 5.30 -5.79
CA LYS A 167 3.85 6.37 -5.14
C LYS A 167 2.33 6.13 -5.23
N SER A 168 1.89 4.91 -5.52
CA SER A 168 0.48 4.51 -5.40
C SER A 168 0.17 4.07 -3.97
N LEU A 169 -0.99 4.49 -3.44
CA LEU A 169 -1.50 4.00 -2.16
C LEU A 169 -1.75 2.50 -2.22
N SER A 170 -2.34 2.02 -3.31
CA SER A 170 -2.64 0.60 -3.52
C SER A 170 -1.37 -0.24 -3.42
N LEU A 171 -0.30 0.20 -4.09
CA LEU A 171 0.98 -0.51 -4.07
C LEU A 171 1.63 -0.42 -2.68
N ASN A 172 1.68 0.76 -2.07
CA ASN A 172 2.21 0.94 -0.71
C ASN A 172 1.51 0.03 0.31
N MET A 173 0.18 -0.05 0.26
CA MET A 173 -0.61 -0.94 1.10
C MET A 173 -0.28 -2.41 0.85
N SER A 174 -0.02 -2.82 -0.39
CA SER A 174 0.35 -4.21 -0.70
C SER A 174 1.76 -4.58 -0.22
N ILE A 175 2.71 -3.63 -0.27
CA ILE A 175 4.06 -3.80 0.32
C ILE A 175 3.94 -3.95 1.84
N ASN A 176 3.21 -3.06 2.51
CA ASN A 176 3.00 -3.15 3.95
C ASN A 176 2.30 -4.45 4.34
N PHE A 177 1.32 -4.89 3.56
CA PHE A 177 0.66 -6.16 3.80
C PHE A 177 1.63 -7.35 3.70
N MET A 178 2.52 -7.35 2.70
CA MET A 178 3.53 -8.39 2.54
C MET A 178 4.60 -8.34 3.64
N SER A 179 5.07 -7.15 4.02
CA SER A 179 6.09 -7.00 5.06
C SER A 179 5.62 -7.52 6.42
N LEU A 180 4.33 -7.36 6.75
CA LEU A 180 3.75 -7.96 7.96
C LEU A 180 3.99 -9.48 8.04
N TRP A 181 3.82 -10.21 6.92
CA TRP A 181 4.00 -11.66 6.91
C TRP A 181 5.47 -12.10 7.04
N ILE A 182 6.42 -11.25 6.63
CA ILE A 182 7.86 -11.50 6.76
C ILE A 182 8.35 -11.16 8.17
N LEU A 183 7.71 -10.18 8.83
CA LEU A 183 8.06 -9.79 10.18
C LEU A 183 7.60 -10.81 11.24
N ILE A 184 6.55 -11.60 10.98
CA ILE A 184 6.09 -12.59 11.96
C ILE A 184 7.19 -13.61 12.29
N PRO A 185 7.85 -14.27 11.31
CA PRO A 185 8.90 -15.24 11.60
C PRO A 185 10.12 -14.66 12.33
N THR A 186 10.53 -13.44 11.98
CA THR A 186 11.66 -12.78 12.64
C THR A 186 11.34 -12.40 14.08
N ASN A 187 10.12 -11.94 14.35
CA ASN A 187 9.68 -11.64 15.72
C ASN A 187 9.54 -12.90 16.58
N VAL A 188 9.07 -14.02 16.02
CA VAL A 188 9.02 -15.31 16.73
C VAL A 188 10.41 -15.76 17.16
N LEU A 189 11.42 -15.63 16.29
CA LEU A 189 12.81 -15.90 16.66
C LEU A 189 13.32 -15.00 17.77
N ASN A 190 13.00 -13.70 17.73
CA ASN A 190 13.41 -12.77 18.77
C ASN A 190 12.78 -13.13 20.13
N ILE A 191 11.50 -13.50 20.14
CA ILE A 191 10.80 -13.94 21.36
C ILE A 191 11.45 -15.22 21.90
N LEU A 192 11.72 -16.20 21.05
CA LEU A 192 12.37 -17.45 21.46
C LEU A 192 13.81 -17.26 21.94
N ASN A 193 14.53 -16.25 21.42
CA ASN A 193 15.85 -15.91 21.92
C ASN A 193 15.81 -15.17 23.27
N LEU A 194 14.78 -14.35 23.52
CA LEU A 194 14.56 -13.69 24.80
C LEU A 194 14.13 -14.69 25.89
N SER A 195 13.41 -15.75 25.52
CA SER A 195 12.91 -16.77 26.46
C SER A 195 13.93 -17.86 26.81
N LYS A 196 15.12 -17.86 26.17
CA LYS A 196 16.17 -18.81 26.52
C LYS A 196 16.85 -18.36 27.80
N ASP A 197 16.53 -19.02 28.90
CA ASP A 197 17.46 -19.14 30.01
C ASP A 197 18.77 -19.78 29.50
N VAL A 198 19.88 -19.39 30.10
CA VAL A 198 21.28 -19.60 29.66
C VAL A 198 21.64 -21.04 29.25
N ASN A 199 20.83 -22.05 29.60
CA ASN A 199 21.13 -23.47 29.43
C ASN A 199 20.13 -24.29 28.59
N GLN A 200 19.10 -23.71 27.96
CA GLN A 200 18.17 -24.49 27.12
C GLN A 200 18.57 -24.46 25.63
N GLU A 201 18.87 -25.64 25.08
CA GLU A 201 19.10 -25.81 23.65
C GLU A 201 17.84 -25.49 22.84
N THR A 202 18.02 -24.91 21.64
CA THR A 202 16.90 -24.57 20.77
C THR A 202 16.42 -25.81 20.07
N ASN A 203 15.15 -26.20 20.25
CA ASN A 203 14.57 -27.24 19.44
C ASN A 203 14.25 -26.69 18.03
N TYR A 204 15.14 -26.97 17.08
CA TYR A 204 15.05 -26.52 15.70
C TYR A 204 13.90 -27.16 14.91
N GLU A 205 13.36 -28.30 15.35
CA GLU A 205 12.26 -28.97 14.65
C GLU A 205 10.98 -28.13 14.67
N TYR A 206 10.65 -27.53 15.82
CA TYR A 206 9.51 -26.62 15.93
C TYR A 206 9.67 -25.37 15.06
N LEU A 207 10.90 -24.85 14.95
CA LEU A 207 11.19 -23.71 14.08
C LEU A 207 10.99 -24.07 12.61
N LEU A 208 11.46 -25.24 12.18
CA LEU A 208 11.30 -25.70 10.81
C LEU A 208 9.83 -25.94 10.45
N PHE A 209 9.07 -26.58 11.35
CA PHE A 209 7.64 -26.76 11.17
C PHE A 209 6.90 -25.42 11.06
N PHE A 210 7.23 -24.47 11.95
CA PHE A 210 6.68 -23.13 11.91
C PHE A 210 7.02 -22.40 10.60
N PHE A 211 8.26 -22.47 10.12
CA PHE A 211 8.66 -21.86 8.84
C PHE A 211 7.95 -22.49 7.65
N ALA A 212 7.75 -23.81 7.65
CA ALA A 212 6.98 -24.50 6.62
C ALA A 212 5.53 -23.99 6.55
N ILE A 213 4.88 -23.77 7.70
CA ILE A 213 3.53 -23.18 7.77
C ILE A 213 3.56 -21.73 7.28
N MET A 214 4.51 -20.93 7.75
CA MET A 214 4.60 -19.49 7.45
C MET A 214 5.00 -19.20 6.00
N TYR A 215 5.61 -20.16 5.30
CA TYR A 215 5.90 -20.03 3.88
C TYR A 215 4.62 -19.82 3.04
N ILE A 216 3.51 -20.47 3.40
CA ILE A 216 2.23 -20.38 2.69
C ILE A 216 1.70 -18.94 2.63
N PRO A 217 1.45 -18.24 3.76
CA PRO A 217 0.96 -16.87 3.71
C PRO A 217 1.96 -15.90 3.08
N ILE A 218 3.27 -16.10 3.22
CA ILE A 218 4.29 -15.24 2.59
C ILE A 218 4.23 -15.35 1.06
N ARG A 219 4.18 -16.57 0.53
CA ARG A 219 4.02 -16.82 -0.91
C ARG A 219 2.74 -16.17 -1.44
N VAL A 220 1.64 -16.34 -0.71
CA VAL A 220 0.34 -15.75 -1.11
C VAL A 220 0.37 -14.22 -1.05
N ALA A 221 1.02 -13.63 -0.05
CA ALA A 221 1.19 -12.19 0.06
C ALA A 221 2.02 -11.63 -1.11
N ALA A 222 3.09 -12.34 -1.53
CA ALA A 222 3.86 -11.97 -2.71
C ALA A 222 3.03 -12.03 -4.00
N LYS A 223 2.19 -13.05 -4.18
CA LYS A 223 1.26 -13.15 -5.32
C LYS A 223 0.20 -12.03 -5.31
N LEU A 224 -0.30 -11.66 -4.12
CA LEU A 224 -1.18 -10.50 -3.97
C LEU A 224 -0.47 -9.22 -4.41
N PHE A 225 0.76 -8.99 -3.97
CA PHE A 225 1.56 -7.85 -4.41
C PHE A 225 1.72 -7.83 -5.93
N GLN A 226 2.05 -8.96 -6.57
CA GLN A 226 2.18 -9.03 -8.04
C GLN A 226 0.88 -8.66 -8.77
N ASN A 227 -0.27 -9.12 -8.26
CA ASN A 227 -1.58 -8.76 -8.81
C ASN A 227 -1.88 -7.27 -8.67
N VAL A 228 -1.55 -6.67 -7.53
CA VAL A 228 -1.72 -5.22 -7.31
C VAL A 228 -0.76 -4.44 -8.20
N TYR A 229 0.51 -4.84 -8.25
CA TYR A 229 1.56 -4.20 -9.03
C TYR A 229 1.21 -4.14 -10.51
N SER A 230 0.79 -5.28 -11.10
CA SER A 230 0.39 -5.33 -12.51
C SER A 230 -0.80 -4.40 -12.82
N LYS A 231 -1.80 -4.36 -11.93
CA LYS A 231 -2.95 -3.44 -12.06
C LYS A 231 -2.52 -1.96 -11.96
N VAL A 232 -1.69 -1.62 -10.99
CA VAL A 232 -1.18 -0.25 -10.79
C VAL A 232 -0.32 0.18 -11.98
N LEU A 233 0.53 -0.71 -12.49
CA LEU A 233 1.37 -0.43 -13.66
C LEU A 233 0.54 -0.19 -14.92
N LEU A 234 -0.53 -0.97 -15.13
CA LEU A 234 -1.47 -0.77 -16.24
C LEU A 234 -2.15 0.60 -16.14
N ASN A 235 -2.70 0.94 -14.97
CA ASN A 235 -3.35 2.23 -14.75
C ASN A 235 -2.38 3.39 -14.97
N TYR A 236 -1.14 3.27 -14.49
CA TYR A 236 -0.11 4.28 -14.67
C TYR A 236 0.27 4.48 -16.15
N ARG A 237 0.39 3.39 -16.92
CA ARG A 237 0.67 3.49 -18.37
C ARG A 237 -0.46 4.19 -19.11
N ASN A 238 -1.71 3.90 -18.76
CA ASN A 238 -2.87 4.53 -19.40
C ASN A 238 -2.90 6.05 -19.15
N LEU A 239 -2.48 6.51 -17.96
CA LEU A 239 -2.41 7.93 -17.63
C LEU A 239 -1.33 8.70 -18.40
N ASN A 240 -0.24 8.03 -18.78
CA ASN A 240 0.84 8.66 -19.56
C ASN A 240 0.58 8.63 -21.08
N LEU A 241 -0.48 7.95 -21.53
CA LEU A 241 -0.88 7.85 -22.93
C LEU A 241 -2.08 8.77 -23.26
N SER A 242 -2.73 9.35 -22.25
CA SER A 242 -3.83 10.32 -22.34
C SER A 242 -3.36 11.75 -22.16
#